data_AF-A0A7C1RFB0-F1
#
_entry.id   AF-A0A7C1RFB0-F1
#
_cell.length_a   1.000
_cell.length_b   1.000
_cell.length_c   1.000
_cell.angle_alpha   90.00
_cell.angle_beta   90.00
_cell.angle_gamma   90.00
#
_symmetry.space_group_name_H-M   'P 1'
#
loop_
_entity.id
_entity.type
_entity.pdbx_description
1 polymer ?
#
loop_
_entity_poly.entity_id
_entity_poly.type
_entity_poly.pdbx_seq_one_letter_code
_entity_poly.pdbx_strand_id
1 'polypeptide(L)'
;MIKIKNSQVKPKNKMPAQQSKQTKKSMLEKLSEMEKLTKERFTKLLIKDLKEGLSKAKEISMFEEADFDRITNLIEHEKKRLELKNFKWAGMDKTFIFKISGKKDNSEIEINGNKTLRDLFERIEQEFDLDPGHLYEFHIGKYVFGTLCDEWQERFDGLDDYKIGFVLEAGGLNKKDSFRFTYDFGEEKELEIKIQDIKNGK
;
A
#
# COMPACT_ATOMS: atom_id res chain seq x y z
N MET A 1 40.87 -1.29 -45.52
CA MET A 1 41.10 -0.30 -44.44
C MET A 1 39.78 0.31 -44.04
N ILE A 2 39.25 -0.05 -42.87
CA ILE A 2 37.99 0.51 -42.34
C ILE A 2 38.33 1.32 -41.09
N LYS A 3 38.09 2.63 -41.12
CA LYS A 3 38.27 3.53 -39.97
C LYS A 3 37.02 3.49 -39.11
N ILE A 4 37.13 2.94 -37.90
CA ILE A 4 36.10 3.02 -36.87
C ILE A 4 36.21 4.40 -36.21
N LYS A 5 35.15 5.22 -36.28
CA LYS A 5 35.05 6.49 -35.55
C LYS A 5 34.64 6.19 -34.11
N ASN A 6 35.52 6.51 -33.15
CA ASN A 6 35.18 6.57 -31.74
C ASN A 6 34.17 7.69 -31.49
N SER A 7 32.95 7.33 -31.11
CA SER A 7 31.93 8.25 -30.63
C SER A 7 32.31 8.74 -29.24
N GLN A 8 32.59 10.04 -29.13
CA GLN A 8 32.82 10.72 -27.85
C GLN A 8 31.54 10.66 -27.00
N VAL A 9 31.64 10.03 -25.82
CA VAL A 9 30.64 10.13 -24.76
C VAL A 9 30.61 11.57 -24.27
N LYS A 10 29.49 12.27 -24.51
CA LYS A 10 29.27 13.62 -23.97
C LYS A 10 29.25 13.58 -22.43
N PRO A 11 29.96 14.47 -21.73
CA PRO A 11 29.87 14.54 -20.28
C PRO A 11 28.46 14.98 -19.86
N LYS A 12 27.87 14.29 -18.86
CA LYS A 12 26.65 14.72 -18.17
C LYS A 12 26.90 16.14 -17.61
N ASN A 13 26.10 17.11 -18.04
CA ASN A 13 26.20 18.50 -17.57
C ASN A 13 26.04 18.54 -16.04
N LYS A 14 27.08 19.01 -15.34
CA LYS A 14 27.00 19.31 -13.90
C LYS A 14 26.09 20.51 -13.69
N MET A 15 25.09 20.37 -12.81
CA MET A 15 24.27 21.51 -12.39
C MET A 15 25.14 22.60 -11.72
N PRO A 16 24.84 23.90 -11.93
CA PRO A 16 25.53 24.99 -11.26
C PRO A 16 25.42 24.90 -9.73
N ALA A 17 26.53 25.17 -9.02
CA ALA A 17 26.61 25.01 -7.56
C ALA A 17 25.54 25.81 -6.77
N GLN A 18 25.12 26.98 -7.26
CA GLN A 18 24.04 27.78 -6.65
C GLN A 18 22.66 27.14 -6.80
N GLN A 19 22.33 26.58 -7.97
CA GLN A 19 21.09 25.83 -8.17
C GLN A 19 21.04 24.58 -7.29
N SER A 20 22.16 23.86 -7.15
CA SER A 20 22.23 22.69 -6.25
C SER A 20 21.98 23.04 -4.78
N LYS A 21 22.54 24.14 -4.26
CA LYS A 21 22.31 24.56 -2.87
C LYS A 21 20.85 24.95 -2.62
N GLN A 22 20.20 25.60 -3.60
CA GLN A 22 18.80 26.00 -3.48
C GLN A 22 17.84 24.80 -3.54
N THR A 23 18.09 23.83 -4.42
CA THR A 23 17.31 22.58 -4.50
C THR A 23 17.43 21.76 -3.21
N LYS A 24 18.65 21.63 -2.66
CA LYS A 24 18.87 20.90 -1.39
C LYS A 24 18.14 21.54 -0.21
N LYS A 25 18.13 22.88 -0.13
CA LYS A 25 17.37 23.60 0.90
C LYS A 25 15.87 23.32 0.77
N SER A 26 15.32 23.40 -0.44
CA SER A 26 13.90 23.12 -0.70
C SER A 26 13.50 21.69 -0.32
N MET A 27 14.34 20.69 -0.62
CA MET A 27 14.11 19.30 -0.23
C MET A 27 14.08 19.09 1.30
N LEU A 28 15.00 19.74 2.03
CA LEU A 28 15.02 19.69 3.50
C LEU A 28 13.80 20.38 4.14
N GLU A 29 13.33 21.47 3.53
CA GLU A 29 12.08 22.14 3.92
C GLU A 29 10.87 21.20 3.70
N LYS A 30 10.77 20.56 2.53
CA LYS A 30 9.73 19.55 2.22
C LYS A 30 9.70 18.43 3.26
N LEU A 31 10.86 17.88 3.63
CA LEU A 31 10.95 16.83 4.66
C LEU A 31 10.56 17.33 6.05
N SER A 32 10.82 18.59 6.36
CA SER A 32 10.42 19.19 7.64
C SER A 32 8.92 19.43 7.71
N GLU A 33 8.27 19.75 6.60
CA GLU A 33 6.81 19.79 6.53
C GLU A 33 6.20 18.38 6.65
N MET A 34 6.76 17.38 5.95
CA MET A 34 6.33 15.99 6.05
C MET A 34 6.42 15.44 7.49
N GLU A 35 7.48 15.77 8.23
CA GLU A 35 7.68 15.32 9.61
C GLU A 35 6.57 15.79 10.55
N LYS A 36 5.99 16.97 10.30
CA LYS A 36 4.86 17.49 11.09
C LYS A 36 3.55 16.76 10.82
N LEU A 37 3.43 16.10 9.66
CA LEU A 37 2.21 15.41 9.23
C LEU A 37 2.09 13.97 9.77
N THR A 38 3.16 13.44 10.37
CA THR A 38 3.21 12.07 10.88
C THR A 38 3.51 12.03 12.38
N LYS A 39 2.88 11.08 13.08
CA LYS A 39 3.25 10.69 14.44
C LYS A 39 3.94 9.33 14.49
N GLU A 40 3.91 8.57 13.39
CA GLU A 40 4.53 7.25 13.28
C GLU A 40 6.06 7.32 13.43
N ARG A 41 6.58 6.46 14.31
CA ARG A 41 8.02 6.43 14.62
C ARG A 41 8.85 6.06 13.40
N PHE A 42 8.40 5.08 12.62
CA PHE A 42 9.12 4.59 11.45
C PHE A 42 9.23 5.66 10.36
N THR A 43 8.13 6.31 10.00
CA THR A 43 8.11 7.41 9.03
C THR A 43 9.05 8.55 9.45
N LYS A 44 9.09 8.88 10.75
CA LYS A 44 10.03 9.86 11.29
C LYS A 44 11.50 9.45 11.18
N LEU A 45 11.80 8.16 11.36
CA LEU A 45 13.15 7.64 11.16
C LEU A 45 13.57 7.77 9.69
N LEU A 46 12.71 7.38 8.74
CA LEU A 46 12.99 7.56 7.30
C LEU A 46 13.23 9.02 6.94
N ILE A 47 12.39 9.93 7.44
CA ILE A 47 12.57 11.37 7.22
C ILE A 47 13.91 11.85 7.78
N LYS A 48 14.28 11.40 8.98
CA LYS A 48 15.55 11.75 9.62
C LYS A 48 16.74 11.26 8.79
N ASP A 49 16.72 9.99 8.38
CA ASP A 49 17.80 9.38 7.60
C ASP A 49 17.97 10.09 6.26
N LEU A 50 16.86 10.43 5.59
CA LEU A 50 16.88 11.17 4.34
C LEU A 50 17.41 12.60 4.52
N LYS A 51 17.03 13.30 5.60
CA LYS A 51 17.59 14.62 5.96
C LYS A 51 19.10 14.56 6.21
N GLU A 52 19.57 13.53 6.91
CA GLU A 52 20.99 13.32 7.16
C GLU A 52 21.76 13.03 5.87
N GLY A 53 21.23 12.13 5.03
CA GLY A 53 21.76 11.81 3.71
C GLY A 53 21.88 13.07 2.86
N LEU A 54 20.79 13.82 2.70
CA LEU A 54 20.77 15.07 1.94
C LEU A 54 21.82 16.05 2.46
N SER A 55 21.94 16.22 3.78
CA SER A 55 22.89 17.14 4.41
C SER A 55 24.34 16.78 4.11
N LYS A 56 24.68 15.48 4.12
CA LYS A 56 26.05 14.95 3.87
C LYS A 56 26.38 14.81 2.38
N ALA A 57 25.38 14.73 1.51
CA ALA A 57 25.58 14.46 0.09
C ALA A 57 26.29 15.61 -0.65
N LYS A 58 27.20 15.19 -1.54
CA LYS A 58 27.91 16.07 -2.49
C LYS A 58 27.10 16.34 -3.75
N GLU A 59 26.26 15.40 -4.17
CA GLU A 59 25.40 15.49 -5.35
C GLU A 59 23.96 15.10 -4.97
N ILE A 60 22.99 15.89 -5.43
CA ILE A 60 21.56 15.70 -5.10
C ILE A 60 20.93 14.60 -5.94
N SER A 61 21.53 14.29 -7.10
CA SER A 61 21.07 13.21 -7.99
C SER A 61 21.12 11.81 -7.37
N MET A 62 21.65 11.69 -6.14
CA MET A 62 21.61 10.46 -5.35
C MET A 62 20.29 10.27 -4.60
N PHE A 63 19.42 11.29 -4.55
CA PHE A 63 18.10 11.21 -3.94
C PHE A 63 17.06 11.24 -5.03
N GLU A 64 16.18 10.25 -4.99
CA GLU A 64 15.17 10.05 -6.02
C GLU A 64 13.83 10.60 -5.57
N GLU A 65 12.97 10.93 -6.53
CA GLU A 65 11.58 11.30 -6.25
C GLU A 65 10.87 10.19 -5.45
N ALA A 66 11.21 8.93 -5.74
CA ALA A 66 10.75 7.74 -5.04
C ALA A 66 10.96 7.79 -3.51
N ASP A 67 12.06 8.38 -3.01
CA ASP A 67 12.30 8.49 -1.57
C ASP A 67 11.23 9.36 -0.88
N PHE A 68 10.81 10.43 -1.55
CA PHE A 68 9.79 11.34 -1.05
C PHE A 68 8.39 10.77 -1.23
N ASP A 69 8.15 10.05 -2.32
CA ASP A 69 6.88 9.38 -2.58
C ASP A 69 6.63 8.29 -1.55
N ARG A 70 7.65 7.51 -1.18
CA ARG A 70 7.57 6.54 -0.08
C ARG A 70 7.11 7.18 1.23
N ILE A 71 7.72 8.30 1.63
CA ILE A 71 7.32 9.02 2.85
C ILE A 71 5.89 9.55 2.73
N THR A 72 5.52 10.08 1.56
CA THR A 72 4.17 10.60 1.29
C THR A 72 3.12 9.50 1.44
N ASN A 73 3.38 8.33 0.85
CA ASN A 73 2.51 7.17 0.94
C ASN A 73 2.34 6.74 2.41
N LEU A 74 3.43 6.61 3.17
CA LEU A 74 3.36 6.25 4.59
C LEU A 74 2.52 7.23 5.43
N ILE A 75 2.64 8.54 5.17
CA ILE A 75 1.82 9.57 5.82
C ILE A 75 0.34 9.40 5.44
N GLU A 76 0.05 9.11 4.18
CA GLU A 76 -1.31 8.87 3.71
C GLU A 76 -1.92 7.62 4.35
N HIS A 77 -1.16 6.53 4.44
CA HIS A 77 -1.58 5.31 5.15
C HIS A 77 -1.85 5.58 6.64
N GLU A 78 -1.00 6.36 7.33
CA GLU A 78 -1.25 6.76 8.71
C GLU A 78 -2.59 7.50 8.86
N LYS A 79 -2.86 8.48 7.99
CA LYS A 79 -4.14 9.22 8.00
C LYS A 79 -5.33 8.30 7.81
N LYS A 80 -5.28 7.41 6.81
CA LYS A 80 -6.33 6.42 6.54
C LYS A 80 -6.56 5.50 7.74
N ARG A 81 -5.50 5.05 8.43
CA ARG A 81 -5.62 4.24 9.66
C ARG A 81 -6.28 5.02 10.79
N LEU A 82 -5.96 6.30 10.96
CA LEU A 82 -6.61 7.15 11.96
C LEU A 82 -8.09 7.37 11.65
N GLU A 83 -8.45 7.52 10.38
CA GLU A 83 -9.86 7.58 9.95
C GLU A 83 -10.60 6.29 10.31
N LEU A 84 -10.02 5.12 10.02
CA LEU A 84 -10.59 3.82 10.38
C LEU A 84 -10.75 3.67 11.90
N LYS A 85 -9.74 4.02 12.70
CA LYS A 85 -9.82 3.96 14.18
C LYS A 85 -10.94 4.81 14.76
N ASN A 86 -11.27 5.93 14.09
CA ASN A 86 -12.34 6.83 14.52
C ASN A 86 -13.71 6.48 13.90
N PHE A 87 -13.76 5.51 12.99
CA PHE A 87 -14.99 5.10 12.34
C PHE A 87 -15.93 4.43 13.34
N LYS A 88 -17.13 5.00 13.51
CA LYS A 88 -18.14 4.45 14.40
C LYS A 88 -18.91 3.37 13.66
N TRP A 89 -18.67 2.13 14.05
CA TRP A 89 -19.38 0.97 13.52
C TRP A 89 -20.36 0.43 14.55
N ALA A 90 -21.64 0.34 14.18
CA ALA A 90 -22.70 -0.15 15.07
C ALA A 90 -22.69 -1.69 15.23
N GLY A 91 -21.81 -2.38 14.50
CA GLY A 91 -21.86 -3.83 14.38
C GLY A 91 -22.91 -4.24 13.35
N MET A 92 -22.54 -5.19 12.48
CA MET A 92 -23.49 -5.86 11.60
C MET A 92 -23.37 -7.35 11.81
N ASP A 93 -24.41 -7.95 12.39
CA ASP A 93 -24.60 -9.38 12.25
C ASP A 93 -25.25 -9.65 10.90
N LYS A 94 -24.40 -9.68 9.87
CA LYS A 94 -24.79 -9.96 8.49
C LYS A 94 -23.86 -11.03 7.94
N THR A 95 -24.40 -11.87 7.08
CA THR A 95 -23.63 -12.85 6.32
C THR A 95 -23.47 -12.36 4.89
N PHE A 96 -22.23 -12.30 4.43
CA PHE A 96 -21.86 -11.85 3.09
C PHE A 96 -21.61 -13.07 2.21
N ILE A 97 -22.15 -13.03 0.99
CA ILE A 97 -21.80 -13.97 -0.06
C ILE A 97 -20.91 -13.24 -1.04
N PHE A 98 -19.66 -13.68 -1.15
CA PHE A 98 -18.70 -13.16 -2.10
C PHE A 98 -18.58 -14.10 -3.28
N LYS A 99 -18.64 -13.55 -4.49
CA LYS A 99 -18.15 -14.23 -5.68
C LYS A 99 -16.74 -13.75 -5.97
N ILE A 100 -15.78 -14.65 -5.93
CA ILE A 100 -14.36 -14.34 -6.18
C ILE A 100 -14.01 -14.87 -7.57
N SER A 101 -13.42 -14.01 -8.38
CA SER A 101 -13.11 -14.29 -9.79
C SER A 101 -11.63 -14.06 -10.04
N GLY A 102 -10.92 -15.11 -10.45
CA GLY A 102 -9.57 -15.03 -10.98
C GLY A 102 -9.56 -15.16 -12.51
N LYS A 103 -8.36 -15.24 -13.11
CA LYS A 103 -8.21 -15.37 -14.57
C LYS A 103 -8.86 -16.64 -15.16
N LYS A 104 -8.90 -17.73 -14.38
CA LYS A 104 -9.38 -19.05 -14.85
C LYS A 104 -10.42 -19.69 -13.93
N ASP A 105 -10.48 -19.25 -12.68
CA ASP A 105 -11.20 -19.93 -11.62
C ASP A 105 -12.15 -18.94 -10.95
N ASN A 106 -13.31 -19.44 -10.49
CA ASN A 106 -14.26 -18.67 -9.72
C ASN A 106 -14.71 -19.51 -8.52
N SER A 107 -14.87 -18.88 -7.37
CA SER A 107 -15.47 -19.52 -6.19
C SER A 107 -16.48 -18.59 -5.52
N GLU A 108 -17.37 -19.18 -4.73
CA GLU A 108 -18.33 -18.46 -3.90
C GLU A 108 -18.04 -18.73 -2.43
N ILE A 109 -17.84 -17.66 -1.64
CA ILE A 109 -17.54 -17.76 -0.22
C ILE A 109 -18.64 -17.07 0.58
N GLU A 110 -19.28 -17.83 1.47
CA GLU A 110 -20.23 -17.32 2.47
C GLU A 110 -19.53 -17.14 3.83
N ILE A 111 -19.54 -15.91 4.37
CA ILE A 111 -18.83 -15.56 5.62
C ILE A 111 -19.57 -14.49 6.44
N ASN A 112 -19.56 -14.64 7.77
CA ASN A 112 -20.19 -13.66 8.68
C ASN A 112 -19.33 -12.38 8.77
N GLY A 113 -19.98 -11.22 8.77
CA GLY A 113 -19.35 -9.90 8.85
C GLY A 113 -18.56 -9.62 10.12
N ASN A 114 -18.77 -10.41 11.18
CA ASN A 114 -17.98 -10.35 12.41
C ASN A 114 -16.66 -11.14 12.32
N LYS A 115 -16.46 -11.92 11.25
CA LYS A 115 -15.15 -12.49 10.93
C LYS A 115 -14.21 -11.43 10.39
N THR A 116 -12.92 -11.68 10.51
CA THR A 116 -11.84 -10.77 10.11
C THR A 116 -11.51 -10.93 8.63
N LEU A 117 -10.75 -10.00 8.07
CA LEU A 117 -10.18 -10.16 6.73
C LEU A 117 -9.17 -11.31 6.66
N ARG A 118 -8.48 -11.65 7.76
CA ARG A 118 -7.68 -12.87 7.88
C ARG A 118 -8.52 -14.12 7.66
N ASP A 119 -9.69 -14.22 8.30
CA ASP A 119 -10.60 -15.36 8.08
C ASP A 119 -11.04 -15.45 6.61
N LEU A 120 -11.26 -14.31 5.93
CA LEU A 120 -11.59 -14.29 4.50
C LEU A 120 -10.40 -14.75 3.65
N PHE A 121 -9.19 -14.27 3.95
CA PHE A 121 -7.96 -14.68 3.28
C PHE A 121 -7.75 -16.19 3.39
N GLU A 122 -7.85 -16.78 4.58
CA GLU A 122 -7.66 -18.22 4.79
C GLU A 122 -8.62 -19.07 3.94
N ARG A 123 -9.85 -18.58 3.73
CA ARG A 123 -10.79 -19.26 2.81
C ARG A 123 -10.40 -19.08 1.35
N ILE A 124 -9.95 -17.88 0.94
CA ILE A 124 -9.45 -17.66 -0.42
C ILE A 124 -8.23 -18.55 -0.69
N GLU A 125 -7.31 -18.64 0.26
CA GLU A 125 -6.12 -19.48 0.20
C GLU A 125 -6.50 -20.94 -0.07
N GLN A 126 -7.46 -21.48 0.69
CA GLN A 126 -7.96 -22.85 0.51
C GLN A 126 -8.69 -23.06 -0.83
N GLU A 127 -9.58 -22.13 -1.21
CA GLU A 127 -10.40 -22.25 -2.43
C GLU A 127 -9.59 -22.14 -3.72
N PHE A 128 -8.49 -21.37 -3.70
CA PHE A 128 -7.64 -21.12 -4.86
C PHE A 128 -6.27 -21.81 -4.79
N ASP A 129 -6.09 -22.72 -3.81
CA ASP A 129 -4.85 -23.48 -3.55
C ASP A 129 -3.60 -22.57 -3.55
N LEU A 130 -3.67 -21.49 -2.77
CA LEU A 130 -2.59 -20.51 -2.65
C LEU A 130 -1.56 -20.96 -1.60
N ASP A 131 -0.29 -20.60 -1.81
CA ASP A 131 0.78 -20.88 -0.84
C ASP A 131 0.72 -19.90 0.36
N PRO A 132 0.69 -20.39 1.62
CA PRO A 132 0.60 -19.52 2.80
C PRO A 132 1.84 -18.61 3.03
N GLY A 133 2.92 -18.82 2.28
CA GLY A 133 4.17 -18.08 2.42
C GLY A 133 4.17 -16.66 1.83
N HIS A 134 3.20 -16.33 0.97
CA HIS A 134 3.20 -15.06 0.23
C HIS A 134 2.42 -13.94 0.94
N LEU A 135 2.74 -12.71 0.57
CA LEU A 135 2.05 -11.50 1.03
C LEU A 135 0.74 -11.31 0.25
N TYR A 136 -0.21 -10.62 0.88
CA TYR A 136 -1.48 -10.27 0.25
C TYR A 136 -2.05 -8.95 0.75
N GLU A 137 -2.91 -8.35 -0.07
CA GLU A 137 -3.63 -7.12 0.21
C GLU A 137 -5.07 -7.16 -0.31
N PHE A 138 -5.99 -6.55 0.45
CA PHE A 138 -7.34 -6.21 0.03
C PHE A 138 -7.43 -4.71 -0.24
N HIS A 139 -7.87 -4.33 -1.43
CA HIS A 139 -8.17 -2.94 -1.79
C HIS A 139 -9.68 -2.71 -1.71
N ILE A 140 -10.15 -2.12 -0.62
CA ILE A 140 -11.58 -1.94 -0.32
C ILE A 140 -11.89 -0.44 -0.26
N GLY A 141 -12.59 0.06 -1.28
CA GLY A 141 -12.82 1.49 -1.44
C GLY A 141 -11.49 2.26 -1.55
N LYS A 142 -11.29 3.24 -0.66
CA LYS A 142 -10.05 4.03 -0.60
C LYS A 142 -8.96 3.44 0.32
N TYR A 143 -9.25 2.30 0.96
CA TYR A 143 -8.39 1.68 1.96
C TYR A 143 -7.69 0.44 1.40
N VAL A 144 -6.52 0.16 1.95
CA VAL A 144 -5.76 -1.07 1.70
C VAL A 144 -5.60 -1.78 3.03
N PHE A 145 -5.95 -3.06 3.06
CA PHE A 145 -5.89 -3.94 4.22
C PHE A 145 -5.01 -5.15 3.88
N GLY A 146 -4.50 -5.85 4.89
CA GLY A 146 -3.58 -6.97 4.69
C GLY A 146 -2.31 -6.80 5.50
N THR A 147 -1.29 -7.57 5.16
CA THR A 147 0.07 -7.37 5.68
C THR A 147 0.64 -6.10 5.07
N LEU A 148 0.62 -4.98 5.79
CA LEU A 148 1.28 -3.74 5.37
C LEU A 148 2.76 -4.03 5.21
N CYS A 149 3.18 -4.09 3.96
CA CYS A 149 4.58 -4.14 3.56
C CYS A 149 4.89 -2.82 2.87
N ASP A 150 6.05 -2.23 3.16
CA ASP A 150 6.55 -1.22 2.23
C ASP A 150 7.07 -1.89 0.95
N GLU A 151 7.51 -1.09 -0.02
CA GLU A 151 8.18 -1.56 -1.24
C GLU A 151 9.43 -2.43 -0.95
N TRP A 152 9.92 -2.43 0.30
CA TRP A 152 11.04 -3.23 0.78
C TRP A 152 10.61 -4.48 1.57
N GLN A 153 9.31 -4.78 1.57
CA GLN A 153 8.69 -5.96 2.18
C GLN A 153 8.85 -6.05 3.71
N GLU A 154 9.14 -4.93 4.39
CA GLU A 154 9.13 -4.91 5.85
C GLU A 154 7.67 -4.91 6.35
N ARG A 155 7.29 -5.93 7.13
CA ARG A 155 5.96 -6.00 7.74
C ARG A 155 5.86 -4.97 8.87
N PHE A 156 5.01 -3.96 8.72
CA PHE A 156 4.79 -2.94 9.75
C PHE A 156 3.55 -3.19 10.60
N ASP A 157 2.51 -3.78 10.00
CA ASP A 157 1.22 -4.02 10.65
C ASP A 157 0.38 -5.02 9.84
N GLY A 158 -0.54 -5.72 10.49
CA GLY A 158 -1.57 -6.53 9.82
C GLY A 158 -2.91 -5.84 9.99
N LEU A 159 -3.42 -5.16 8.97
CA LEU A 159 -4.78 -4.58 9.00
C LEU A 159 -5.84 -5.61 8.57
N ASP A 160 -5.50 -6.88 8.62
CA ASP A 160 -6.37 -8.01 8.32
C ASP A 160 -7.16 -8.50 9.54
N ASP A 161 -6.90 -7.94 10.72
CA ASP A 161 -7.66 -8.17 11.95
C ASP A 161 -9.02 -7.46 11.99
N TYR A 162 -9.24 -6.49 11.09
CA TYR A 162 -10.51 -5.81 10.97
C TYR A 162 -11.62 -6.75 10.49
N LYS A 163 -12.80 -6.56 11.08
CA LYS A 163 -14.01 -7.29 10.71
C LYS A 163 -14.46 -6.94 9.30
N ILE A 164 -14.91 -7.95 8.54
CA ILE A 164 -15.38 -7.82 7.16
C ILE A 164 -16.51 -6.78 7.06
N GLY A 165 -17.51 -6.86 7.95
CA GLY A 165 -18.62 -5.91 7.94
C GLY A 165 -18.18 -4.47 8.18
N PHE A 166 -17.19 -4.27 9.05
CA PHE A 166 -16.61 -2.96 9.33
C PHE A 166 -15.90 -2.39 8.10
N VAL A 167 -15.01 -3.15 7.46
CA VAL A 167 -14.20 -2.65 6.34
C VAL A 167 -15.03 -2.37 5.10
N LEU A 168 -16.07 -3.16 4.85
CA LEU A 168 -16.99 -2.93 3.74
C LEU A 168 -17.79 -1.66 3.94
N GLU A 169 -18.30 -1.43 5.15
CA GLU A 169 -19.04 -0.20 5.48
C GLU A 169 -18.13 1.04 5.45
N ALA A 170 -16.92 0.95 6.03
CA ALA A 170 -15.93 2.02 5.97
C ALA A 170 -15.54 2.34 4.53
N GLY A 171 -15.38 1.31 3.68
CA GLY A 171 -15.12 1.44 2.25
C GLY A 171 -16.31 1.94 1.43
N GLY A 172 -17.49 2.07 2.03
CA GLY A 172 -18.72 2.49 1.35
C GLY A 172 -19.27 1.45 0.37
N LEU A 173 -18.92 0.18 0.53
CA LEU A 173 -19.33 -0.90 -0.37
C LEU A 173 -20.68 -1.50 0.03
N ASN A 174 -21.50 -1.78 -0.97
CA ASN A 174 -22.84 -2.33 -0.86
C ASN A 174 -22.98 -3.62 -1.68
N LYS A 175 -24.14 -4.25 -1.55
CA LYS A 175 -24.49 -5.40 -2.41
C LYS A 175 -24.30 -5.04 -3.88
N LYS A 176 -23.66 -5.95 -4.63
CA LYS A 176 -23.22 -5.87 -6.03
C LYS A 176 -21.95 -5.08 -6.30
N ASP A 177 -21.40 -4.37 -5.34
CA ASP A 177 -20.08 -3.75 -5.50
C ASP A 177 -18.97 -4.81 -5.50
N SER A 178 -17.81 -4.44 -6.01
CA SER A 178 -16.61 -5.27 -5.99
C SER A 178 -15.41 -4.53 -5.41
N PHE A 179 -14.45 -5.32 -4.95
CA PHE A 179 -13.17 -4.89 -4.43
C PHE A 179 -12.09 -5.87 -4.88
N ARG A 180 -10.83 -5.45 -4.79
CA ARG A 180 -9.71 -6.25 -5.32
C ARG A 180 -8.96 -6.95 -4.18
N PHE A 181 -8.50 -8.16 -4.46
CA PHE A 181 -7.53 -8.88 -3.67
C PHE A 181 -6.29 -9.14 -4.52
N THR A 182 -5.12 -8.80 -4.00
CA THR A 182 -3.83 -9.04 -4.64
C THR A 182 -3.05 -10.00 -3.76
N TYR A 183 -2.48 -11.03 -4.36
CA TYR A 183 -1.71 -12.06 -3.69
C TYR A 183 -0.40 -12.31 -4.43
N ASP A 184 0.65 -12.54 -3.66
CA ASP A 184 2.03 -12.70 -4.12
C ASP A 184 2.50 -11.51 -4.97
N PHE A 185 3.19 -10.55 -4.35
CA PHE A 185 3.71 -9.39 -5.06
C PHE A 185 4.84 -9.70 -6.06
N GLY A 186 5.31 -10.96 -6.13
CA GLY A 186 6.19 -11.40 -7.22
C GLY A 186 5.43 -11.69 -8.50
N GLU A 187 4.37 -12.50 -8.43
CA GLU A 187 3.54 -12.90 -9.59
C GLU A 187 2.32 -11.99 -9.84
N GLU A 188 1.96 -11.19 -8.83
CA GLU A 188 0.80 -10.28 -8.79
C GLU A 188 -0.51 -10.97 -9.20
N LYS A 189 -0.87 -12.03 -8.48
CA LYS A 189 -2.16 -12.70 -8.69
C LYS A 189 -3.28 -11.81 -8.18
N GLU A 190 -4.02 -11.20 -9.10
CA GLU A 190 -5.21 -10.41 -8.80
C GLU A 190 -6.50 -11.26 -8.88
N LEU A 191 -7.34 -11.13 -7.85
CA LEU A 191 -8.70 -11.65 -7.80
C LEU A 191 -9.69 -10.49 -7.61
N GLU A 192 -10.79 -10.50 -8.35
CA GLU A 192 -11.94 -9.61 -8.11
C GLU A 192 -12.88 -10.28 -7.12
N ILE A 193 -13.26 -9.56 -6.05
CA ILE A 193 -14.21 -10.03 -5.04
C ILE A 193 -15.49 -9.19 -5.15
N LYS A 194 -16.58 -9.82 -5.56
CA LYS A 194 -17.90 -9.18 -5.70
C LYS A 194 -18.82 -9.56 -4.56
N ILE A 195 -19.47 -8.56 -3.95
CA ILE A 195 -20.50 -8.75 -2.92
C ILE A 195 -21.79 -9.21 -3.60
N GLN A 196 -21.95 -10.52 -3.80
CA GLN A 196 -23.08 -11.07 -4.53
C GLN A 196 -24.40 -10.86 -3.78
N ASP A 197 -24.38 -11.09 -2.46
CA ASP A 197 -25.54 -10.92 -1.59
C ASP A 197 -25.14 -10.60 -0.14
N ILE A 198 -26.09 -10.05 0.61
CA ILE A 198 -25.96 -9.74 2.03
C ILE A 198 -27.23 -10.20 2.73
N LYS A 199 -27.10 -11.18 3.64
CA LYS A 199 -28.19 -11.75 4.44
C LYS A 199 -28.09 -11.24 5.88
N ASN A 200 -29.21 -11.22 6.60
CA ASN A 200 -29.17 -11.07 8.06
C ASN A 200 -28.45 -12.28 8.68
N GLY A 201 -27.65 -12.04 9.72
CA GLY A 201 -27.04 -13.09 10.53
C GLY A 201 -28.12 -13.96 11.18
N LYS A 202 -27.79 -15.23 11.37
CA LYS A 202 -28.62 -16.18 12.13
C LYS A 202 -28.14 -16.24 13.56
#